data_AF-A0A931GY84-F1
#
_entry.id   AF-A0A931GY84-F1
#
_cell.length_a   1.000
_cell.length_b   1.000
_cell.length_c   1.000
_cell.angle_alpha   90.00
_cell.angle_beta   90.00
_cell.angle_gamma   90.00
#
_symmetry.space_group_name_H-M   'P 1'
#
loop_
_entity.id
_entity.type
_entity.pdbx_description
1 polymer ?
#
loop_
_entity_poly.entity_id
_entity_poly.type
_entity_poly.pdbx_seq_one_letter_code
_entity_poly.pdbx_strand_id
1 'polypeptide(L)'
;MKTIAAVLFSATLLVACNTATPDKYFDIAVLNCNVLHGFANDILLQELQNPGVKLVEGSTEKTEPLTRKEVIESKISYIEESYSKVRDLKETAETKEMLSASKAVYAYVLPVYKNEYTQLAKKFDEGAPADELDAMAQHITTTYAAGFEKLMTALTDAGKPYAAKNNIPVKWDVQTSPE
;
A
#
# COMPACT_ATOMS: atom_id res chain seq x y z
N MET A 1 -7.36 -69.20 -20.91
CA MET A 1 -7.93 -67.99 -20.28
C MET A 1 -6.81 -67.23 -19.61
N LYS A 2 -6.52 -66.00 -20.05
CA LYS A 2 -5.55 -65.11 -19.41
C LYS A 2 -6.25 -63.77 -19.21
N THR A 3 -6.73 -63.53 -18.00
CA THR A 3 -7.31 -62.23 -17.63
C THR A 3 -6.19 -61.41 -16.99
N ILE A 4 -5.71 -60.41 -17.72
CA ILE A 4 -4.74 -59.43 -17.24
C ILE A 4 -5.52 -58.43 -16.38
N ALA A 5 -5.28 -58.42 -15.06
CA ALA A 5 -5.85 -57.42 -14.17
C ALA A 5 -5.02 -56.12 -14.30
N ALA A 6 -5.67 -55.07 -14.81
CA ALA A 6 -5.11 -53.74 -14.95
C ALA A 6 -4.93 -53.09 -13.57
N VAL A 7 -3.71 -52.63 -13.28
CA VAL A 7 -3.40 -51.82 -12.09
C VAL A 7 -3.81 -50.38 -12.40
N LEU A 8 -4.87 -49.89 -11.74
CA LEU A 8 -5.26 -48.48 -11.76
C LEU A 8 -4.21 -47.68 -10.97
N PHE A 9 -3.31 -47.01 -11.68
CA PHE A 9 -2.41 -46.02 -11.10
C PHE A 9 -3.20 -44.72 -10.88
N SER A 10 -3.75 -44.55 -9.68
CA SER A 10 -4.39 -43.31 -9.26
C SER A 10 -3.30 -42.26 -9.05
N ALA A 11 -3.03 -41.47 -10.10
CA ALA A 11 -2.10 -40.35 -10.05
C ALA A 11 -2.74 -39.22 -9.23
N THR A 12 -2.48 -39.21 -7.93
CA THR A 12 -2.68 -38.02 -7.09
C THR A 12 -1.67 -36.95 -7.55
N LEU A 13 -2.14 -36.03 -8.39
CA LEU A 13 -1.44 -34.79 -8.71
C LEU A 13 -1.34 -33.96 -7.42
N LEU A 14 -0.30 -34.23 -6.62
CA LEU A 14 0.15 -33.30 -5.60
C LEU A 14 0.80 -32.12 -6.32
N VAL A 15 -0.03 -31.18 -6.80
CA VAL A 15 0.44 -29.83 -7.11
C VAL A 15 0.91 -29.29 -5.76
N ALA A 16 2.22 -29.19 -5.58
CA ALA A 16 2.80 -28.49 -4.45
C ALA A 16 2.34 -27.02 -4.50
N CYS A 17 1.20 -26.72 -3.88
CA CYS A 17 0.67 -25.37 -3.72
C CYS A 17 1.48 -24.66 -2.65
N ASN A 18 2.66 -24.16 -3.02
CA ASN A 18 3.35 -23.14 -2.23
C ASN A 18 2.76 -21.75 -2.57
N THR A 19 1.45 -21.61 -2.38
CA THR A 19 0.73 -20.34 -2.56
C THR A 19 0.38 -19.81 -1.19
N ALA A 20 0.60 -18.52 -0.96
CA ALA A 20 0.16 -17.84 0.26
C ALA A 20 -1.33 -18.12 0.54
N THR A 21 -1.73 -18.10 1.81
CA THR A 21 -3.13 -18.32 2.21
C THR A 21 -4.03 -17.20 1.66
N PRO A 22 -5.35 -17.43 1.50
CA PRO A 22 -6.25 -16.38 1.07
C PRO A 22 -6.17 -15.11 1.91
N ASP A 23 -6.11 -15.24 3.24
CA ASP A 23 -5.89 -14.11 4.15
C ASP A 23 -4.62 -13.35 3.79
N LYS A 24 -3.52 -14.05 3.52
CA LYS A 24 -2.24 -13.42 3.18
C LYS A 24 -2.28 -12.68 1.84
N TYR A 25 -3.02 -13.20 0.86
CA TYR A 25 -3.27 -12.48 -0.39
C TYR A 25 -4.07 -11.20 -0.14
N PHE A 26 -5.12 -11.28 0.67
CA PHE A 26 -5.96 -10.14 0.99
C PHE A 26 -5.20 -9.07 1.79
N ASP A 27 -4.41 -9.48 2.78
CA ASP A 27 -3.56 -8.59 3.58
C ASP A 27 -2.59 -7.80 2.69
N ILE A 28 -1.86 -8.51 1.83
CA ILE A 28 -0.84 -7.89 0.97
C ILE A 28 -1.47 -7.02 -0.11
N ALA A 29 -2.54 -7.49 -0.76
CA ALA A 29 -3.12 -6.79 -1.90
C ALA A 29 -4.03 -5.63 -1.49
N VAL A 30 -4.79 -5.78 -0.39
CA VAL A 30 -5.84 -4.85 0.01
C VAL A 30 -5.44 -4.07 1.26
N LEU A 31 -5.17 -4.75 2.38
CA LEU A 31 -4.97 -4.05 3.66
C LEU A 31 -3.67 -3.25 3.72
N ASN A 32 -2.59 -3.71 3.10
CA ASN A 32 -1.33 -2.96 3.05
C ASN A 32 -1.46 -1.61 2.31
N CYS A 33 -2.47 -1.42 1.46
CA CYS A 33 -2.72 -0.11 0.84
C CYS A 33 -3.15 0.95 1.86
N ASN A 34 -3.55 0.56 3.08
CA ASN A 34 -3.85 1.50 4.16
C ASN A 34 -2.64 2.35 4.58
N VAL A 35 -1.41 1.94 4.27
CA VAL A 35 -0.23 2.79 4.48
C VAL A 35 -0.26 4.08 3.64
N LEU A 36 -1.07 4.10 2.58
CA LEU A 36 -1.27 5.26 1.72
C LEU A 36 -2.27 6.24 2.31
N HIS A 37 -2.74 6.00 3.54
CA HIS A 37 -3.48 6.98 4.30
C HIS A 37 -2.69 8.30 4.38
N GLY A 38 -3.37 9.41 4.10
CA GLY A 38 -2.74 10.72 3.98
C GLY A 38 -2.34 11.13 2.57
N PHE A 39 -2.37 10.22 1.59
CA PHE A 39 -2.07 10.56 0.21
C PHE A 39 -3.07 11.57 -0.35
N ALA A 40 -2.55 12.64 -0.96
CA ALA A 40 -3.29 13.72 -1.59
C ALA A 40 -4.40 14.31 -0.71
N ASN A 41 -4.15 14.42 0.59
CA ASN A 41 -5.01 15.11 1.54
C ASN A 41 -4.18 15.83 2.62
N ASP A 42 -4.86 16.55 3.51
CA ASP A 42 -4.23 17.43 4.50
C ASP A 42 -3.49 16.68 5.63
N ILE A 43 -3.76 15.38 5.82
CA ILE A 43 -3.15 14.59 6.90
C ILE A 43 -1.64 14.49 6.70
N LEU A 44 -1.18 14.25 5.47
CA LEU A 44 0.26 14.19 5.22
C LEU A 44 0.91 15.57 5.34
N LEU A 45 0.20 16.65 4.99
CA LEU A 45 0.69 18.01 5.25
C LEU A 45 0.87 18.25 6.76
N GLN A 46 -0.11 17.86 7.58
CA GLN A 46 -0.05 17.97 9.04
C GLN A 46 1.10 17.15 9.63
N GLU A 47 1.33 15.94 9.11
CA GLU A 47 2.47 15.09 9.48
C GLU A 47 3.81 15.76 9.13
N LEU A 48 3.90 16.39 7.96
CA LEU A 48 5.09 17.16 7.58
C LEU A 48 5.22 18.46 8.39
N GLN A 49 4.15 19.08 8.85
CA GLN A 49 4.24 20.24 9.76
C GLN A 49 4.71 19.83 11.15
N ASN A 50 4.36 18.62 11.60
CA ASN A 50 4.66 18.10 12.94
C ASN A 50 5.25 16.68 12.87
N PRO A 51 6.50 16.51 12.39
CA PRO A 51 7.10 15.20 12.24
C PRO A 51 7.34 14.58 13.61
N GLY A 52 7.36 13.24 13.63
CA GLY A 52 7.81 12.50 14.80
C GLY A 52 9.26 12.79 15.15
N VAL A 53 9.73 12.14 16.22
CA VAL A 53 11.12 12.25 16.69
C VAL A 53 11.87 10.93 16.48
N LYS A 54 13.19 11.02 16.32
CA LYS A 54 14.13 9.90 16.32
C LYS A 54 15.08 10.01 17.50
N LEU A 55 15.69 8.89 17.91
CA LEU A 55 16.79 8.93 18.88
C LEU A 55 18.02 9.58 18.24
N VAL A 56 18.69 10.43 19.01
CA VAL A 56 19.99 10.98 18.59
C VAL A 56 20.99 9.83 18.53
N GLU A 57 21.81 9.80 17.47
CA GLU A 57 22.80 8.76 17.28
C GLU A 57 23.73 8.63 18.50
N GLY A 58 23.88 7.41 19.02
CA GLY A 58 24.67 7.13 20.23
C GLY A 58 23.97 7.47 21.55
N SER A 59 22.70 7.87 21.54
CA SER A 59 21.90 8.12 22.75
C SER A 59 20.76 7.11 22.91
N THR A 60 20.46 6.77 24.17
CA THR A 60 19.26 5.99 24.56
C THR A 60 18.15 6.85 25.14
N GLU A 61 18.38 8.15 25.35
CA GLU A 61 17.46 9.03 26.08
C GLU A 61 17.11 10.31 25.32
N LYS A 62 18.00 10.79 24.45
CA LYS A 62 17.79 12.04 23.70
C LYS A 62 17.11 11.76 22.37
N THR A 63 16.12 12.60 22.05
CA THR A 63 15.43 12.57 20.77
C THR A 63 15.57 13.91 20.04
N GLU A 64 15.45 13.86 18.72
CA GLU A 64 15.39 15.03 17.84
C GLU A 64 14.29 14.83 16.79
N PRO A 65 13.66 15.90 16.28
CA PRO A 65 12.67 15.79 15.21
C PRO A 65 13.25 15.12 13.96
N LEU A 66 12.45 14.29 13.30
CA LEU A 66 12.75 13.83 11.95
C LEU A 66 12.75 15.03 10.99
N THR A 67 13.67 15.03 10.04
CA THR A 67 13.55 15.91 8.87
C THR A 67 12.37 15.46 8.01
N ARG A 68 11.80 16.37 7.23
CA ARG A 68 10.65 16.02 6.37
C ARG A 68 11.10 15.10 5.26
N LYS A 69 12.34 15.26 4.80
CA LYS A 69 13.00 14.30 3.91
C LYS A 69 13.00 12.89 4.49
N GLU A 70 13.41 12.70 5.74
CA GLU A 70 13.42 11.37 6.38
C GLU A 70 12.02 10.75 6.48
N VAL A 71 11.00 11.57 6.77
CA VAL A 71 9.59 11.11 6.79
C VAL A 71 9.18 10.58 5.42
N ILE A 72 9.43 11.35 4.35
CA ILE A 72 9.05 10.95 2.99
C ILE A 72 9.88 9.76 2.48
N GLU A 73 11.18 9.70 2.75
CA GLU A 73 12.04 8.57 2.38
C GLU A 73 11.60 7.27 3.05
N SER A 74 11.19 7.34 4.33
CA SER A 74 10.65 6.20 5.06
C SER A 74 9.34 5.70 4.44
N LYS A 75 8.43 6.62 4.06
CA LYS A 75 7.19 6.27 3.36
C LYS A 75 7.46 5.67 1.99
N ILE A 76 8.35 6.26 1.19
CA ILE A 76 8.74 5.70 -0.12
C ILE A 76 9.23 4.26 0.05
N SER A 77 10.16 4.03 0.99
CA SER A 77 10.73 2.70 1.23
C SER A 77 9.65 1.67 1.58
N TYR A 78 8.72 2.03 2.46
CA TYR A 78 7.60 1.14 2.83
C TYR A 78 6.64 0.88 1.67
N ILE A 79 6.33 1.90 0.86
CA ILE A 79 5.46 1.77 -0.31
C ILE A 79 6.11 0.88 -1.37
N GLU A 80 7.41 1.02 -1.61
CA GLU A 80 8.16 0.15 -2.53
C GLU A 80 8.18 -1.31 -2.05
N GLU A 81 8.44 -1.53 -0.76
CA GLU A 81 8.42 -2.87 -0.18
C GLU A 81 7.03 -3.50 -0.32
N SER A 82 5.98 -2.75 0.00
CA SER A 82 4.59 -3.20 -0.14
C SER A 82 4.23 -3.51 -1.59
N TYR A 83 4.63 -2.66 -2.52
CA TYR A 83 4.41 -2.90 -3.94
C TYR A 83 5.17 -4.14 -4.44
N SER A 84 6.40 -4.35 -3.96
CA SER A 84 7.14 -5.57 -4.28
C SER A 84 6.39 -6.83 -3.82
N LYS A 85 5.90 -6.83 -2.57
CA LYS A 85 5.12 -7.96 -2.03
C LYS A 85 3.90 -8.27 -2.89
N VAL A 86 3.19 -7.27 -3.41
CA VAL A 86 2.05 -7.48 -4.32
C VAL A 86 2.49 -8.10 -5.64
N ARG A 87 3.62 -7.64 -6.22
CA ARG A 87 4.14 -8.17 -7.49
C ARG A 87 4.66 -9.61 -7.36
N ASP A 88 5.11 -9.99 -6.17
CA ASP A 88 5.62 -11.33 -5.87
C ASP A 88 4.50 -12.36 -5.64
N LEU A 89 3.24 -11.91 -5.44
CA LEU A 89 2.09 -12.80 -5.35
C LEU A 89 1.78 -13.45 -6.70
N LYS A 90 1.49 -14.75 -6.67
CA LYS A 90 1.13 -15.51 -7.87
C LYS A 90 -0.26 -15.10 -8.36
N GLU A 91 -0.33 -14.66 -9.61
CA GLU A 91 -1.60 -14.38 -10.26
C GLU A 91 -2.33 -15.68 -10.62
N THR A 92 -3.62 -15.73 -10.30
CA THR A 92 -4.56 -16.80 -10.65
C THR A 92 -5.83 -16.19 -11.21
N ALA A 93 -6.71 -16.99 -11.80
CA ALA A 93 -8.01 -16.49 -12.27
C ALA A 93 -8.82 -15.79 -11.15
N GLU A 94 -8.68 -16.25 -9.90
CA GLU A 94 -9.36 -15.67 -8.75
C GLU A 94 -8.70 -14.39 -8.21
N THR A 95 -7.37 -14.31 -8.23
CA THR A 95 -6.62 -13.20 -7.63
C THR A 95 -6.35 -12.06 -8.61
N LYS A 96 -6.55 -12.28 -9.92
CA LYS A 96 -6.14 -11.37 -10.99
C LYS A 96 -6.68 -9.94 -10.85
N GLU A 97 -7.97 -9.78 -10.61
CA GLU A 97 -8.60 -8.46 -10.54
C GLU A 97 -8.10 -7.68 -9.32
N MET A 98 -8.11 -8.32 -8.13
CA MET A 98 -7.60 -7.73 -6.88
C MET A 98 -6.12 -7.33 -6.98
N LEU A 99 -5.27 -8.22 -7.50
CA LEU A 99 -3.84 -7.92 -7.66
C LEU A 99 -3.61 -6.81 -8.69
N SER A 100 -4.38 -6.77 -9.78
CA SER A 100 -4.27 -5.72 -10.79
C SER A 100 -4.67 -4.36 -10.24
N ALA A 101 -5.76 -4.29 -9.48
CA ALA A 101 -6.19 -3.05 -8.81
C ALA A 101 -5.15 -2.56 -7.79
N SER A 102 -4.59 -3.47 -6.98
CA SER A 102 -3.55 -3.16 -6.00
C SER A 102 -2.28 -2.62 -6.67
N LYS A 103 -1.81 -3.29 -7.73
CA LYS A 103 -0.67 -2.83 -8.55
C LYS A 103 -0.92 -1.43 -9.12
N ALA A 104 -2.14 -1.12 -9.57
CA ALA A 104 -2.49 0.19 -10.11
C ALA A 104 -2.44 1.31 -9.05
N VAL A 105 -2.90 1.04 -7.83
CA VAL A 105 -2.78 1.98 -6.70
C VAL A 105 -1.31 2.33 -6.45
N TYR A 106 -0.44 1.32 -6.26
CA TYR A 106 0.98 1.55 -6.00
C TYR A 106 1.70 2.25 -7.17
N ALA A 107 1.41 1.85 -8.41
CA ALA A 107 1.98 2.48 -9.59
C ALA A 107 1.58 3.96 -9.74
N TYR A 108 0.40 4.34 -9.23
CA TYR A 108 -0.09 5.72 -9.25
C TYR A 108 0.59 6.59 -8.18
N VAL A 109 0.69 6.11 -6.94
CA VAL A 109 1.19 6.91 -5.80
C VAL A 109 2.71 7.03 -5.76
N LEU A 110 3.44 5.98 -6.16
CA LEU A 110 4.89 5.93 -5.97
C LEU A 110 5.66 7.04 -6.73
N PRO A 111 5.32 7.38 -7.99
CA PRO A 111 5.94 8.52 -8.68
C PRO A 111 5.68 9.86 -7.97
N VAL A 112 4.49 10.05 -7.41
CA VAL A 112 4.11 11.28 -6.70
C VAL A 112 4.91 11.42 -5.40
N TYR A 113 5.10 10.33 -4.65
CA TYR A 113 5.97 10.32 -3.48
C TYR A 113 7.43 10.66 -3.82
N LYS A 114 7.96 10.04 -4.87
CA LYS A 114 9.35 10.25 -5.31
C LYS A 114 9.61 11.62 -5.92
N ASN A 115 8.58 12.31 -6.39
CA ASN A 115 8.72 13.62 -7.03
C ASN A 115 8.11 14.73 -6.19
N GLU A 116 6.79 14.82 -6.12
CA GLU A 116 6.07 15.94 -5.52
C GLU A 116 6.30 16.00 -4.00
N TYR A 117 6.12 14.89 -3.30
CA TYR A 117 6.32 14.88 -1.85
C TYR A 117 7.79 15.03 -1.45
N THR A 118 8.72 14.51 -2.25
CA THR A 118 10.15 14.75 -2.01
C THR A 118 10.51 16.23 -2.18
N GLN A 119 9.93 16.92 -3.18
CA GLN A 119 10.12 18.36 -3.35
C GLN A 119 9.48 19.17 -2.21
N LEU A 120 8.26 18.82 -1.81
CA LEU A 120 7.57 19.46 -0.67
C LEU A 120 8.37 19.29 0.62
N ALA A 121 8.84 18.09 0.92
CA ALA A 121 9.66 17.81 2.08
C ALA A 121 10.95 18.62 2.10
N LYS A 122 11.62 18.73 0.94
CA LYS A 122 12.80 19.57 0.80
C LYS A 122 12.49 21.03 1.13
N LYS A 123 11.37 21.57 0.65
CA LYS A 123 10.96 22.96 0.92
C LYS A 123 10.65 23.21 2.39
N PHE A 124 10.05 22.25 3.07
CA PHE A 124 9.90 22.29 4.52
C PHE A 124 11.26 22.39 5.23
N ASP A 125 12.21 21.52 4.87
CA ASP A 125 13.53 21.49 5.49
C ASP A 125 14.37 22.75 5.16
N GLU A 126 14.12 23.39 4.00
CA GLU A 126 14.71 24.67 3.60
C GLU A 126 14.06 25.89 4.28
N GLY A 127 12.97 25.71 5.05
CA GLY A 127 12.27 26.80 5.72
C GLY A 127 11.49 27.71 4.76
N ALA A 128 10.92 27.14 3.69
CA ALA A 128 10.10 27.89 2.74
C ALA A 128 8.88 28.55 3.45
N PRO A 129 8.37 29.68 2.92
CA PRO A 129 7.16 30.33 3.42
C PRO A 129 5.94 29.39 3.44
N ALA A 130 5.06 29.59 4.42
CA ALA A 130 3.87 28.73 4.60
C ALA A 130 2.93 28.73 3.38
N ASP A 131 2.76 29.89 2.73
CA ASP A 131 1.95 30.02 1.52
C ASP A 131 2.53 29.23 0.33
N GLU A 132 3.85 29.14 0.21
CA GLU A 132 4.50 28.28 -0.78
C GLU A 132 4.24 26.80 -0.49
N LEU A 133 4.39 26.37 0.77
CA LEU A 133 4.16 24.99 1.19
C LEU A 133 2.70 24.56 1.00
N ASP A 134 1.75 25.43 1.35
CA ASP A 134 0.32 25.20 1.19
C ASP A 134 -0.06 25.11 -0.29
N ALA A 135 0.50 25.98 -1.14
CA ALA A 135 0.27 25.92 -2.58
C ALA A 135 0.78 24.60 -3.21
N MET A 136 1.95 24.12 -2.78
CA MET A 136 2.49 22.84 -3.22
C MET A 136 1.62 21.67 -2.75
N ALA A 137 1.18 21.67 -1.49
CA ALA A 137 0.29 20.64 -0.97
C ALA A 137 -1.07 20.64 -1.70
N GLN A 138 -1.64 21.83 -1.93
CA GLN A 138 -2.89 21.98 -2.67
C GLN A 138 -2.76 21.50 -4.12
N HIS A 139 -1.61 21.75 -4.77
CA HIS A 139 -1.35 21.21 -6.10
C HIS A 139 -1.39 19.68 -6.13
N ILE A 140 -0.77 19.03 -5.14
CA ILE A 140 -0.80 17.56 -5.02
C ILE A 140 -2.25 17.07 -4.82
N THR A 141 -2.98 17.65 -3.87
CA THR A 141 -4.37 17.29 -3.58
C THR A 141 -5.26 17.44 -4.83
N THR A 142 -5.25 18.62 -5.45
CA THR A 142 -6.11 18.90 -6.62
C THR A 142 -5.77 18.06 -7.85
N THR A 143 -4.51 17.66 -8.00
CA THR A 143 -4.06 16.87 -9.15
C THR A 143 -4.31 15.37 -8.96
N TYR A 144 -4.13 14.84 -7.75
CA TYR A 144 -4.03 13.39 -7.54
C TYR A 144 -5.15 12.77 -6.68
N ALA A 145 -5.88 13.55 -5.87
CA ALA A 145 -6.85 12.99 -4.92
C ALA A 145 -7.97 12.19 -5.61
N ALA A 146 -8.61 12.75 -6.63
CA ALA A 146 -9.71 12.08 -7.34
C ALA A 146 -9.26 10.79 -8.06
N GLY A 147 -8.03 10.78 -8.60
CA GLY A 147 -7.45 9.61 -9.24
C GLY A 147 -7.15 8.51 -8.21
N PHE A 148 -6.59 8.88 -7.07
CA PHE A 148 -6.32 7.96 -5.97
C PHE A 148 -7.60 7.37 -5.37
N GLU A 149 -8.62 8.20 -5.11
CA GLU A 149 -9.91 7.75 -4.60
C GLU A 149 -10.52 6.69 -5.52
N LYS A 150 -10.58 6.98 -6.83
CA LYS A 150 -11.09 6.03 -7.83
C LYS A 150 -10.34 4.70 -7.80
N LEU A 151 -9.02 4.71 -7.67
CA LEU A 151 -8.20 3.49 -7.61
C LEU A 151 -8.40 2.71 -6.32
N MET A 152 -8.52 3.40 -5.18
CA MET A 152 -8.83 2.78 -3.90
C MET A 152 -10.23 2.15 -3.89
N THR A 153 -11.24 2.84 -4.44
CA THR A 153 -12.58 2.26 -4.62
C THR A 153 -12.53 1.01 -5.49
N ALA A 154 -11.81 1.05 -6.63
CA ALA A 154 -11.66 -0.12 -7.49
C ALA A 154 -10.98 -1.30 -6.78
N LEU A 155 -9.95 -1.03 -5.96
CA LEU A 155 -9.31 -2.06 -5.14
C LEU A 155 -10.26 -2.64 -4.10
N THR A 156 -11.01 -1.79 -3.39
CA THR A 156 -12.01 -2.22 -2.42
C THR A 156 -13.07 -3.11 -3.08
N ASP A 157 -13.59 -2.71 -4.24
CA ASP A 157 -14.61 -3.46 -4.96
C ASP A 157 -14.09 -4.79 -5.52
N ALA A 158 -12.82 -4.84 -5.94
CA ALA A 158 -12.16 -6.10 -6.32
C ALA A 158 -11.86 -7.00 -5.11
N GLY A 159 -11.60 -6.42 -3.93
CA GLY A 159 -11.31 -7.14 -2.69
C GLY A 159 -12.53 -7.78 -2.04
N LYS A 160 -13.70 -7.14 -2.09
CA LYS A 160 -14.97 -7.65 -1.53
C LYS A 160 -15.34 -9.07 -1.96
N PRO A 161 -15.42 -9.41 -3.28
CA PRO A 161 -15.78 -10.75 -3.70
C PRO A 161 -14.72 -11.79 -3.30
N TYR A 162 -13.43 -11.41 -3.30
CA TYR A 162 -12.35 -12.28 -2.85
C TYR A 162 -12.49 -12.64 -1.37
N ALA A 163 -12.69 -11.62 -0.51
CA ALA A 163 -12.89 -11.81 0.92
C ALA A 163 -14.12 -12.67 1.22
N ALA A 164 -15.26 -12.38 0.56
CA ALA A 164 -16.49 -13.13 0.73
C ALA A 164 -16.34 -14.61 0.34
N LYS A 165 -15.71 -14.89 -0.81
CA LYS A 165 -15.48 -16.26 -1.30
C LYS A 165 -14.56 -17.06 -0.37
N ASN A 166 -13.61 -16.39 0.27
CA ASN A 166 -12.62 -17.03 1.15
C ASN A 166 -12.97 -16.94 2.65
N ASN A 167 -14.18 -16.47 3.00
CA ASN A 167 -14.64 -16.30 4.38
C ASN A 167 -13.74 -15.41 5.24
N ILE A 168 -13.12 -14.39 4.63
CA ILE A 168 -12.26 -13.43 5.33
C ILE A 168 -13.18 -12.38 5.99
N PRO A 169 -13.18 -12.23 7.33
CA PRO A 169 -14.03 -11.26 8.01
C PRO A 169 -13.44 -9.86 7.87
N VAL A 170 -14.10 -9.00 7.10
CA VAL A 170 -13.64 -7.62 6.85
C VAL A 170 -14.71 -6.63 7.28
N LYS A 171 -14.28 -5.58 8.00
CA LYS A 171 -15.10 -4.39 8.28
C LYS A 171 -14.82 -3.35 7.21
N TRP A 172 -15.77 -3.14 6.31
CA TRP A 172 -15.61 -2.24 5.17
C TRP A 172 -15.93 -0.77 5.52
N ASP A 173 -16.88 -0.56 6.42
CA ASP A 173 -17.40 0.77 6.77
C ASP A 173 -16.70 1.34 8.02
N VAL A 174 -15.36 1.29 8.07
CA VAL A 174 -14.60 1.89 9.17
C VAL A 174 -14.31 3.34 8.82
N GLN A 175 -14.95 4.28 9.54
CA GLN A 175 -14.63 5.70 9.47
C GLN A 175 -13.25 5.93 10.11
N THR A 176 -12.22 6.08 9.30
CA THR A 176 -10.81 6.21 9.74
C THR A 176 -10.29 7.66 9.73
N SER A 177 -11.12 8.63 9.35
CA SER A 177 -10.80 10.07 9.39
C SER A 177 -11.82 10.82 10.26
N PRO A 178 -11.38 11.69 11.20
CA PRO A 178 -12.26 12.68 11.82
C PRO A 178 -12.77 13.68 10.77
N GLU A 179 -14.03 14.11 10.90
CA GLU A 179 -14.62 15.25 10.16
C GLU A 179 -13.99 16.59 10.60
#